data_AF-A0A136HHH5-F1
#
_entry.id   AF-A0A136HHH5-F1
#
_cell.length_a   1.000
_cell.length_b   1.000
_cell.length_c   1.000
_cell.angle_alpha   90.00
_cell.angle_beta   90.00
_cell.angle_gamma   90.00
#
_symmetry.space_group_name_H-M   'P 1'
#
loop_
_entity.id
_entity.type
_entity.pdbx_description
1 polymer ?
#
loop_
_entity_poly.entity_id
_entity_poly.type
_entity_poly.pdbx_seq_one_letter_code
_entity_poly.pdbx_strand_id
1 'polypeptide(L)' 'MDIIFLLIPIAIILASCAVWAFFWSVNNGQYDDLDSPAHSILYDDDEDLIPDDAKVKHTPAKDKND' A
#
# COMPACT_ATOMS: atom_id res chain seq x y z
N MET A 1 -24.81 -33.70 -18.46
CA MET A 1 -25.19 -32.50 -17.68
C MET A 1 -24.48 -32.47 -16.33
N ASP A 2 -23.35 -33.19 -16.22
CA ASP A 2 -22.74 -33.55 -14.95
C ASP A 2 -21.63 -32.57 -14.53
N ILE A 3 -21.07 -31.87 -15.51
CA ILE A 3 -20.03 -30.85 -15.30
C ILE A 3 -20.52 -29.67 -14.45
N ILE A 4 -21.83 -29.39 -14.46
CA ILE A 4 -22.42 -28.32 -13.66
C ILE A 4 -22.22 -28.59 -12.16
N PHE A 5 -22.30 -29.85 -11.72
CA PHE A 5 -22.05 -30.23 -10.33
C PHE A 5 -20.59 -30.06 -9.91
N LEU A 6 -19.65 -30.05 -10.86
CA LEU A 6 -18.24 -29.72 -10.61
C LEU A 6 -18.00 -28.21 -10.63
N LEU A 7 -18.62 -27.49 -11.56
CA LEU A 7 -18.40 -26.06 -11.76
C LEU A 7 -19.00 -25.19 -10.64
N ILE A 8 -20.18 -25.54 -10.12
CA ILE A 8 -20.83 -24.82 -9.02
C ILE A 8 -19.92 -24.70 -7.78
N PRO A 9 -19.38 -25.81 -7.21
CA PRO A 9 -18.53 -25.71 -6.03
C PRO A 9 -17.21 -25.00 -6.32
N ILE A 10 -16.61 -25.18 -7.51
CA ILE A 10 -15.41 -24.44 -7.92
C ILE A 10 -15.70 -22.93 -7.94
N ALA A 11 -16.82 -22.52 -8.53
CA ALA A 11 -17.21 -21.11 -8.59
C ALA A 11 -17.43 -20.52 -7.18
N ILE A 12 -18.07 -21.28 -6.27
CA ILE A 12 -18.24 -20.87 -4.87
C ILE A 12 -16.89 -20.67 -4.19
N ILE A 13 -15.96 -21.62 -4.33
CA ILE A 13 -14.62 -21.53 -3.76
C ILE A 13 -13.90 -20.28 -4.28
N LEU A 14 -13.90 -20.07 -5.60
CA LEU A 14 -13.25 -18.91 -6.22
C LEU A 14 -13.87 -17.58 -5.74
N ALA A 15 -15.20 -17.51 -5.65
CA ALA A 15 -15.89 -16.33 -5.13
C ALA A 15 -15.54 -16.08 -3.66
N SER A 16 -15.52 -17.12 -2.82
CA SER A 16 -15.11 -17.01 -1.41
C SER A 16 -13.66 -16.56 -1.28
N CYS A 17 -12.74 -17.09 -2.09
CA CYS A 17 -11.34 -16.66 -2.12
C CYS A 17 -11.22 -15.18 -2.52
N ALA A 18 -11.96 -14.73 -3.54
CA ALA A 18 -11.95 -13.34 -3.97
C ALA A 18 -12.44 -12.39 -2.88
N VAL A 19 -13.55 -12.74 -2.21
CA VAL A 19 -14.10 -11.96 -1.10
C VAL A 19 -13.11 -11.92 0.06
N TRP A 20 -12.52 -13.05 0.43
CA TRP A 20 -11.52 -13.10 1.50
C TRP A 20 -10.28 -12.26 1.19
N ALA A 21 -9.74 -12.36 -0.03
CA ALA A 21 -8.61 -11.56 -0.48
C ALA A 21 -8.94 -10.05 -0.49
N PHE A 22 -10.15 -9.67 -0.88
CA PHE A 22 -10.62 -8.29 -0.82
C PHE A 22 -10.62 -7.74 0.60
N PHE A 23 -11.23 -8.45 1.55
CA PHE A 23 -11.24 -8.04 2.95
C PHE A 23 -9.84 -7.99 3.57
N TRP A 24 -8.98 -8.96 3.22
CA TRP A 24 -7.58 -8.94 3.62
C TRP A 24 -6.86 -7.68 3.11
N SER A 25 -7.01 -7.35 1.81
CA SER A 25 -6.40 -6.16 1.22
C SER A 25 -6.90 -4.85 1.83
N VAL A 26 -8.19 -4.77 2.18
CA VAL A 26 -8.77 -3.61 2.86
C VAL A 26 -8.18 -3.45 4.26
N ASN A 27 -8.10 -4.54 5.03
CA ASN A 27 -7.52 -4.52 6.37
C ASN A 27 -6.00 -4.29 6.38
N ASN A 28 -5.30 -4.62 5.30
CA ASN A 28 -3.86 -4.40 5.15
C ASN A 28 -3.49 -2.93 4.90
N GLY A 29 -4.45 -1.99 4.95
CA GLY A 29 -4.17 -0.56 4.89
C GLY A 29 -3.66 -0.07 3.53
N GLN A 30 -3.85 -0.82 2.44
CA GLN A 30 -3.42 -0.38 1.09
C GLN A 30 -4.07 0.93 0.60
N TYR A 31 -5.10 1.41 1.30
CA TYR A 31 -5.76 2.68 1.01
C TYR A 31 -5.28 3.84 1.90
N ASP A 32 -4.51 3.57 2.96
CA ASP A 32 -3.97 4.62 3.84
C ASP A 32 -2.76 5.32 3.21
N ASP A 33 -2.06 4.66 2.27
CA ASP A 33 -0.85 5.21 1.63
C ASP A 33 -1.14 5.83 0.24
N LEU A 34 -2.34 6.36 0.04
CA LEU A 34 -2.68 7.10 -1.19
C LEU A 34 -2.13 8.54 -1.19
N ASP A 35 -1.75 9.06 -0.03
CA ASP A 35 -1.22 10.42 0.12
C ASP A 35 0.28 10.52 -0.18
N SER A 36 1.05 9.45 0.03
CA SER A 36 2.51 9.43 -0.17
C SER A 36 2.95 9.62 -1.64
N PRO A 37 2.33 9.00 -2.66
CA PRO A 37 2.70 9.19 -4.06
C PRO A 37 2.40 10.61 -4.59
N ALA A 38 1.38 11.28 -4.03
CA ALA A 38 0.99 12.62 -4.46
C ALA A 38 2.01 13.69 -4.02
N HIS A 39 2.65 13.49 -2.88
CA HIS A 39 3.70 14.38 -2.38
C HIS A 39 5.05 14.14 -3.07
N SER A 40 5.37 12.90 -3.48
CA SER A 40 6.63 12.62 -4.17
C SER A 40 6.71 13.36 -5.53
N ILE A 41 5.66 13.34 -6.33
CA ILE A 41 5.61 14.03 -7.65
C ILE A 41 5.93 15.53 -7.59
N LEU A 42 5.64 16.20 -6.47
CA LEU A 42 5.88 17.64 -6.30
C LEU A 42 7.29 17.96 -5.78
N TYR A 43 7.99 17.01 -5.17
CA TYR A 43 9.25 17.26 -4.47
C TYR A 43 10.43 16.40 -4.98
N ASP A 44 10.18 15.32 -5.73
CA ASP A 44 11.20 14.40 -6.26
C ASP A 44 12.15 15.09 -7.27
N ASP A 45 11.65 16.09 -8.03
CA ASP A 45 12.44 16.80 -9.05
C ASP A 45 13.25 18.00 -8.48
N ASP A 46 12.92 18.45 -7.27
CA ASP A 46 13.48 19.66 -6.67
C ASP A 46 14.56 19.37 -5.61
N GLU A 47 14.77 18.11 -5.20
CA GLU A 47 15.76 17.76 -4.16
C GLU A 47 17.20 18.19 -4.52
N ASP A 48 17.55 18.09 -5.81
CA ASP A 48 18.85 18.49 -6.33
C ASP A 48 19.00 20.01 -6.49
N LEU A 49 17.90 20.76 -6.43
CA LEU A 49 17.87 22.23 -6.53
C LEU A 49 17.94 22.91 -5.16
N ILE A 50 17.78 22.15 -4.06
CA ILE A 50 17.93 22.68 -2.70
C ILE A 50 19.43 22.91 -2.45
N PRO A 51 19.86 24.15 -2.17
CA PRO A 51 21.27 24.43 -1.88
C PRO A 51 21.69 23.74 -0.57
N ASP A 52 22.93 23.26 -0.51
CA ASP A 52 23.41 22.38 0.58
C ASP A 52 23.36 23.02 1.98
N ASP A 53 23.30 24.34 2.06
CA ASP A 53 23.15 25.12 3.29
C ASP A 53 21.69 25.21 3.78
N ALA A 54 20.72 24.95 2.90
CA ALA A 54 19.28 24.92 3.20
C ALA A 54 18.74 23.49 3.47
N LYS A 55 19.53 22.44 3.19
CA LYS A 55 19.17 21.05 3.50
C LYS A 55 19.13 20.86 5.02
N VAL A 56 17.91 20.82 5.58
CA VAL A 56 17.71 20.48 7.00
C VAL A 56 18.16 19.04 7.20
N LYS A 57 19.29 18.84 7.89
CA LYS A 57 19.77 17.53 8.32
C LYS A 57 18.71 16.90 9.22
N HIS A 58 17.83 16.06 8.66
CA HIS A 58 17.01 15.14 9.43
C HIS A 58 17.95 14.15 10.13
N THR A 59 18.44 14.55 11.30
CA THR A 59 19.05 13.62 12.25
C THR A 59 17.89 12.79 12.78
N PRO A 60 17.90 11.45 12.63
CA PRO A 60 16.86 10.63 13.24
C PRO A 60 16.97 10.90 14.74
N ALA A 61 15.92 11.47 15.32
CA ALA A 61 15.84 11.70 16.74
C ALA A 61 15.99 10.33 17.41
N LYS A 62 17.16 10.10 18.00
CA LYS A 62 17.47 8.93 18.78
C LYS A 62 16.46 8.88 19.92
N ASP A 63 15.48 7.99 19.79
CA ASP A 63 14.55 7.61 20.85
C ASP A 63 15.37 7.30 22.11
N LYS A 64 15.37 8.25 23.03
CA LYS A 64 15.86 8.08 24.39
C LYS A 64 14.63 7.79 25.23
N ASN A 65 14.27 6.52 25.30
CA ASN A 65 13.53 5.99 26.44
C ASN A 65 14.54 5.77 27.59
N ASP A 66 14.64 6.77 28.46
CA ASP A 66 14.98 6.64 29.88
C ASP A 66 13.68 6.74 30.70
#